data_AF-A0A967N192-F1
#
_entry.id   AF-A0A967N192-F1
#
_cell.length_a   1.000
_cell.length_b   1.000
_cell.length_c   1.000
_cell.angle_alpha   90.00
_cell.angle_beta   90.00
_cell.angle_gamma   90.00
#
_symmetry.space_group_name_H-M   'P 1'
#
loop_
_entity.id
_entity.type
_entity.pdbx_description
1 polymer ?
#
loop_
_entity_poly.entity_id
_entity_poly.type
_entity_poly.pdbx_seq_one_letter_code
_entity_poly.pdbx_strand_id
1 'polypeptide(L)'
;HFDASKFRVKVDAEVHGFDPAKYMDLKVVDRTSRTIQFAIAATKEAVQSAGLDMSKEDCERVGVTISTMTEQGYVVWGWEQYQRTGPRRGADPLFINK
;
A
#
# COMPACT_ATOMS: atom_id res chain seq x y z
N HIS A 1 -9.73 -8.34 10.62
CA HIS A 1 -11.10 -8.86 10.42
C HIS A 1 -12.03 -7.66 10.38
N PHE A 2 -12.64 -7.39 9.23
CA PHE A 2 -13.62 -6.32 9.06
C PHE A 2 -14.99 -6.75 9.60
N ASP A 3 -15.68 -5.87 10.33
CA ASP A 3 -17.05 -6.14 10.79
C ASP A 3 -18.08 -5.65 9.76
N ALA A 4 -18.59 -6.59 8.96
CA ALA A 4 -19.60 -6.32 7.94
C ALA A 4 -21.06 -6.31 8.49
N SER A 5 -21.28 -6.43 9.81
CA SER A 5 -22.63 -6.61 10.39
C SER A 5 -23.62 -5.51 10.02
N LYS A 6 -23.15 -4.28 9.88
CA LYS A 6 -23.95 -3.08 9.54
C LYS A 6 -24.05 -2.80 8.04
N PHE A 7 -23.43 -3.63 7.19
CA PHE A 7 -23.38 -3.41 5.75
C PHE A 7 -24.33 -4.35 5.01
N ARG A 8 -24.93 -3.85 3.92
CA ARG A 8 -25.81 -4.63 3.05
C ARG A 8 -25.04 -5.75 2.34
N VAL A 9 -23.80 -5.48 1.93
CA VAL A 9 -22.90 -6.44 1.29
C VAL A 9 -21.96 -7.01 2.36
N LYS A 10 -21.80 -8.34 2.36
CA LYS A 10 -21.02 -9.09 3.36
C LYS A 10 -19.98 -10.02 2.73
N VAL A 11 -19.70 -9.83 1.45
CA VAL A 11 -18.69 -10.60 0.71
C VAL A 11 -17.52 -9.68 0.41
N ASP A 12 -16.32 -10.17 0.67
CA ASP A 12 -15.06 -9.52 0.34
C ASP A 12 -13.99 -10.61 0.07
N ALA A 13 -12.94 -10.25 -0.65
CA ALA A 13 -11.78 -11.09 -0.93
C ALA A 13 -10.58 -10.60 -0.10
N GLU A 14 -10.72 -10.62 1.23
CA GLU A 14 -9.65 -10.19 2.12
C GLU A 14 -8.39 -11.05 1.97
N VAL A 15 -7.23 -10.40 1.88
CA VAL A 15 -5.94 -11.08 1.99
C VAL A 15 -5.60 -11.26 3.47
N HIS A 16 -5.76 -12.47 3.98
CA HIS A 16 -5.45 -12.83 5.37
C HIS A 16 -3.97 -13.15 5.57
N GLY A 17 -3.42 -12.80 6.74
CA GLY A 17 -2.05 -13.16 7.11
C GLY A 17 -0.94 -12.43 6.34
N PHE A 18 -1.28 -11.43 5.52
CA PHE A 18 -0.30 -10.61 4.83
C PHE A 18 0.51 -9.78 5.83
N ASP A 19 1.83 -9.97 5.79
CA ASP A 19 2.80 -9.23 6.59
C ASP A 19 3.72 -8.43 5.66
N PRO A 20 3.54 -7.11 5.55
CA PRO A 20 4.34 -6.28 4.64
C PRO A 20 5.81 -6.21 5.05
N ALA A 21 6.14 -6.44 6.32
CA ALA A 21 7.53 -6.41 6.81
C ALA A 21 8.40 -7.54 6.23
N LYS A 22 7.78 -8.58 5.65
CA LYS A 22 8.50 -9.64 4.92
C LYS A 22 8.98 -9.21 3.54
N TYR A 23 8.41 -8.14 2.98
CA TYR A 23 8.66 -7.70 1.60
C TYR A 23 9.37 -6.35 1.53
N MET A 24 9.27 -5.51 2.54
CA MET A 24 9.87 -4.16 2.57
C MET A 24 10.22 -3.72 4.00
N ASP A 25 11.09 -2.72 4.11
CA ASP A 25 11.49 -2.17 5.40
C ASP A 25 10.32 -1.49 6.12
N LEU A 26 10.35 -1.51 7.46
CA LEU A 26 9.32 -0.91 8.32
C LEU A 26 9.04 0.58 7.98
N LYS A 27 10.07 1.32 7.55
CA LYS A 27 9.91 2.72 7.12
C LYS A 27 9.08 2.87 5.86
N VAL A 28 9.14 1.90 4.94
CA VAL A 28 8.30 1.86 3.74
C VAL A 28 6.89 1.42 4.12
N VAL A 29 6.76 0.41 4.98
CA VAL A 29 5.46 -0.04 5.51
C VAL A 29 4.67 1.11 6.13
N ASP A 30 5.33 1.92 6.96
CA ASP A 30 4.73 3.07 7.66
C ASP A 30 4.26 4.20 6.71
N ARG A 31 4.96 4.38 5.59
CA ARG A 31 4.75 5.52 4.67
C ARG A 31 3.96 5.16 3.41
N THR A 32 3.53 3.92 3.29
CA THR A 32 2.81 3.43 2.12
C THR A 32 1.54 2.73 2.54
N SER A 33 0.55 2.81 1.67
CA SER A 33 -0.70 2.12 1.89
C SER A 33 -0.62 0.63 1.61
N ARG A 34 -1.64 -0.08 2.09
CA ARG A 34 -1.78 -1.52 1.87
C ARG A 34 -1.81 -1.89 0.38
N THR A 35 -2.40 -1.06 -0.48
CA THR A 35 -2.39 -1.27 -1.94
C THR A 35 -0.97 -1.26 -2.50
N ILE A 36 -0.15 -0.29 -2.10
CA ILE A 36 1.25 -0.20 -2.52
C ILE A 36 2.07 -1.35 -1.93
N GLN A 37 1.81 -1.73 -0.68
CA GLN A 37 2.47 -2.88 -0.06
C GLN A 37 2.20 -4.17 -0.86
N PHE A 38 0.96 -4.40 -1.31
CA PHE A 38 0.63 -5.53 -2.17
C PHE A 38 1.34 -5.44 -3.54
N ALA A 39 1.39 -4.26 -4.15
CA ALA A 39 2.08 -4.07 -5.43
C ALA A 39 3.58 -4.40 -5.31
N ILE A 40 4.23 -3.98 -4.23
CA ILE A 40 5.65 -4.29 -3.96
C ILE A 40 5.85 -5.79 -3.76
N ALA A 41 5.01 -6.43 -2.93
CA ALA A 41 5.09 -7.87 -2.66
C ALA A 41 4.91 -8.69 -3.95
N ALA A 42 3.85 -8.41 -4.72
CA ALA A 42 3.57 -9.09 -5.97
C ALA A 42 4.68 -8.88 -7.01
N THR A 43 5.25 -7.67 -7.10
CA THR A 43 6.37 -7.39 -8.01
C THR A 43 7.60 -8.20 -7.64
N LYS A 44 7.92 -8.33 -6.35
CA LYS A 44 9.06 -9.14 -5.89
C LYS A 44 8.87 -10.62 -6.23
N GLU A 45 7.68 -11.15 -5.99
CA GLU A 45 7.34 -12.52 -6.34
C GLU A 45 7.43 -12.76 -7.85
N ALA A 46 6.95 -11.81 -8.67
CA ALA A 46 7.03 -11.90 -10.13
C ALA A 46 8.47 -11.85 -10.65
N VAL A 47 9.30 -10.92 -10.15
CA VAL A 47 10.72 -10.80 -10.51
C VAL A 47 11.48 -12.08 -10.16
N GLN A 48 11.24 -12.62 -8.96
CA GLN A 48 11.83 -13.89 -8.52
C GLN A 48 11.38 -15.04 -9.42
N SER A 49 10.08 -15.14 -9.71
CA SER A 49 9.53 -16.18 -10.58
C SER A 49 10.06 -16.10 -12.01
N ALA A 50 10.38 -14.91 -12.50
CA ALA A 50 10.99 -14.69 -13.80
C ALA A 50 12.50 -15.04 -13.84
N GLY A 51 13.12 -15.26 -12.68
CA GLY A 51 14.58 -15.44 -12.57
C GLY A 51 15.36 -14.17 -12.93
N LEU A 52 14.73 -13.00 -12.84
CA LEU A 52 15.31 -11.72 -13.25
C LEU A 52 16.24 -11.19 -12.14
N ASP A 53 17.53 -11.06 -12.46
CA ASP A 53 18.54 -10.51 -11.55
C ASP A 53 18.82 -9.04 -11.89
N MET A 54 18.10 -8.15 -11.21
CA MET A 54 18.20 -6.70 -11.41
C MET A 54 19.59 -6.12 -11.18
N SER A 55 20.53 -6.85 -10.53
CA SER A 55 21.93 -6.39 -10.39
C SER A 55 22.74 -6.50 -11.69
N LYS A 56 22.24 -7.26 -12.66
CA LYS A 56 22.86 -7.48 -13.97
C LYS A 56 22.13 -6.76 -15.11
N GLU A 57 20.96 -6.18 -14.82
CA GLU A 57 20.17 -5.47 -15.80
C GLU A 57 20.64 -4.02 -15.98
N ASP A 58 20.43 -3.48 -17.18
CA ASP A 58 20.61 -2.06 -17.45
C ASP A 58 19.35 -1.30 -17.04
N CYS A 59 19.45 -0.49 -15.98
CA CYS A 59 18.35 0.28 -15.43
C CYS A 59 17.68 1.22 -16.47
N GLU A 60 18.41 1.73 -17.45
CA GLU A 60 17.86 2.61 -18.49
C GLU A 60 16.94 1.87 -19.47
N ARG A 61 16.96 0.53 -19.44
CA ARG A 61 16.09 -0.33 -20.26
C ARG A 61 15.00 -1.04 -19.46
N VAL A 62 14.88 -0.75 -18.16
CA VAL A 62 13.85 -1.33 -17.30
C VAL A 62 12.81 -0.27 -16.96
N GLY A 63 11.58 -0.50 -17.38
CA GLY A 63 10.42 0.35 -17.08
C GLY A 63 9.45 -0.32 -16.12
N VAL A 64 8.72 0.49 -15.36
CA VAL A 64 7.63 0.03 -14.51
C VAL A 64 6.39 0.83 -14.85
N THR A 65 5.28 0.15 -15.14
CA THR A 65 3.96 0.76 -15.30
C THR A 65 3.03 0.24 -14.22
N ILE A 66 2.48 1.15 -13.42
CA ILE A 66 1.57 0.82 -12.33
C ILE A 66 0.27 1.57 -12.58
N SER A 67 -0.85 0.88 -12.40
CA SER A 67 -2.17 1.49 -12.42
C SER A 67 -2.89 1.14 -11.13
N THR A 68 -3.48 2.15 -10.50
CA THR A 68 -4.30 1.99 -9.29
C THR A 68 -5.57 2.80 -9.48
N MET A 69 -6.69 2.32 -8.95
CA MET A 69 -7.98 2.96 -9.21
C MET A 69 -8.40 3.93 -8.11
N THR A 70 -8.34 3.53 -6.84
CA THR A 70 -8.59 4.45 -5.71
C THR A 70 -8.09 3.83 -4.42
N GLU A 71 -7.62 4.69 -3.53
CA GLU A 71 -6.99 4.28 -2.28
C GLU A 71 -7.77 4.88 -1.10
N GLN A 72 -9.00 4.39 -0.92
CA GLN A 72 -9.98 4.96 0.02
C GLN A 72 -9.51 4.85 1.48
N GLY A 73 -8.77 3.79 1.82
CA GLY A 73 -8.37 3.53 3.21
C GLY A 73 -7.46 4.60 3.79
N TYR A 74 -6.41 4.99 3.08
CA TYR A 74 -5.47 6.00 3.56
C TYR A 74 -6.11 7.40 3.62
N VAL A 75 -6.98 7.73 2.66
CA VAL A 75 -7.74 9.00 2.65
C VAL A 75 -8.69 9.10 3.84
N VAL A 76 -9.49 8.05 4.08
CA VAL A 76 -10.46 8.03 5.20
C VAL A 76 -9.74 8.11 6.53
N TRP A 77 -8.67 7.32 6.71
CA TRP A 77 -7.86 7.37 7.93
C TRP A 77 -7.25 8.76 8.16
N GLY A 78 -6.64 9.36 7.13
CA GLY A 78 -6.03 10.69 7.22
C GLY A 78 -7.06 11.76 7.57
N TRP A 79 -8.25 11.68 6.98
CA TRP A 79 -9.38 12.56 7.32
C TRP A 79 -9.83 12.40 8.78
N GLU A 80 -9.96 11.16 9.26
CA GLU A 80 -10.31 10.90 10.66
C GLU A 80 -9.25 11.45 11.63
N GLN A 81 -7.95 11.31 11.31
CA GLN A 81 -6.88 11.89 12.14
C GLN A 81 -6.92 13.42 12.15
N TYR A 82 -7.15 14.03 10.99
CA TYR A 82 -7.31 15.47 10.85
C TYR A 82 -8.47 15.98 11.72
N GLN A 83 -9.64 15.34 11.65
CA GLN A 83 -10.81 15.71 12.43
C GLN A 83 -10.56 15.57 13.94
N ARG A 84 -9.79 14.58 14.36
CA ARG A 84 -9.53 14.32 15.79
C ARG A 84 -8.50 15.26 16.41
N THR A 85 -7.45 15.62 15.67
CA THR A 85 -6.28 16.31 16.27
C THR A 85 -5.92 17.63 15.60
N GLY A 86 -6.69 18.03 14.58
CA GLY A 86 -6.54 19.27 13.85
C GLY A 86 -5.33 19.28 12.91
N PRO A 87 -5.16 20.36 12.13
CA PRO A 87 -4.18 20.45 11.05
C PRO A 87 -2.71 20.35 11.50
N ARG A 88 -2.41 20.66 12.77
CA ARG A 88 -1.01 20.70 13.25
C ARG A 88 -0.44 19.33 13.62
N ARG A 89 -1.30 18.37 14.01
CA ARG A 89 -0.91 17.02 14.45
C ARG A 89 -1.56 15.90 13.64
N GLY A 90 -2.77 16.13 13.11
CA GLY A 90 -3.55 15.11 12.42
C GLY A 90 -3.43 15.12 10.91
N ALA A 91 -2.88 16.20 10.35
CA ALA A 91 -2.53 16.23 8.94
C ALA A 91 -1.20 15.50 8.75
N ASP A 92 -1.24 14.32 8.14
CA ASP A 92 -0.03 13.65 7.68
C ASP A 92 0.64 14.48 6.57
N PRO A 93 1.90 14.90 6.72
CA PRO A 93 2.62 15.64 5.69
C PRO A 93 2.70 14.89 4.34
N LEU A 94 2.64 13.56 4.36
CA LEU A 94 2.64 12.72 3.15
C LEU A 94 1.28 12.66 2.45
N PHE A 95 0.20 13.05 3.16
CA PHE A 95 -1.14 13.13 2.60
C PHE A 95 -1.37 14.44 1.82
N ILE A 96 -0.75 15.54 2.26
CA ILE A 96 -0.94 16.88 1.65
C ILE A 96 -0.03 17.15 0.44
N ASN A 97 1.12 16.46 0.34
CA ASN A 97 2.13 16.70 -0.70
C ASN A 97 2.04 15.77 -1.93
N LYS A 98 0.96 15.02 -2.11
CA LYS A 98 0.72 14.19 -3.32
C LYS A 98 -0.41 14.74 -4.17
#